data_AF-A0A2W0AEF2-F1
#
_entry.id   AF-A0A2W0AEF2-F1
#
_cell.length_a   1.000
_cell.length_b   1.000
_cell.length_c   1.000
_cell.angle_alpha   90.00
_cell.angle_beta   90.00
_cell.angle_gamma   90.00
#
_symmetry.space_group_name_H-M   'P 1'
#
loop_
_entity.id
_entity.type
_entity.pdbx_description
1 polymer ?
#
loop_
_entity_poly.entity_id
_entity_poly.type
_entity_poly.pdbx_seq_one_letter_code
_entity_poly.pdbx_strand_id
1 'polypeptide(L)'
;MGQGVRMSKPIEHRACIPRCKLPVPTELDSVGLCVHHFTWSVEEACAEMHRQVALRKATVERRAEMATYVGECALLLAHLTSNLCLSDDLKRRILCTFLSLMNVRENLERAPNGHAPEKRVFAPGLFPTSAVVPGWLKSESNASVGSQG
;
A
#
# COMPACT_ATOMS: atom_id res chain seq x y z
N MET A 1 -12.82 -10.51 61.81
CA MET A 1 -12.80 -11.57 60.79
C MET A 1 -13.32 -10.98 59.49
N GLY A 2 -12.58 -11.07 58.39
CA GLY A 2 -12.97 -10.51 57.10
C GLY A 2 -11.87 -10.69 56.07
N GLN A 3 -11.63 -11.93 55.65
CA GLN A 3 -10.71 -12.21 54.55
C GLN A 3 -11.47 -12.00 53.24
N GLY A 4 -11.07 -10.98 52.48
CA GLY A 4 -11.54 -10.75 51.12
C GLY A 4 -10.94 -11.81 50.19
N VAL A 5 -11.77 -12.72 49.70
CA VAL A 5 -11.42 -13.63 48.62
C VAL A 5 -11.37 -12.81 47.33
N ARG A 6 -10.16 -12.52 46.85
CA ARG A 6 -9.93 -11.95 45.52
C ARG A 6 -10.20 -13.05 44.49
N MET A 7 -11.44 -13.15 44.01
CA MET A 7 -11.78 -13.99 42.86
C MET A 7 -11.14 -13.37 41.61
N SER A 8 -9.98 -13.88 41.23
CA SER A 8 -9.46 -13.68 39.87
C SER A 8 -10.43 -14.38 38.93
N LYS A 9 -11.18 -13.62 38.12
CA LYS A 9 -12.02 -14.20 37.04
C LYS A 9 -11.14 -15.13 36.19
N PRO A 10 -11.63 -16.32 35.80
CA PRO A 10 -10.95 -17.09 34.78
C PRO A 10 -10.96 -16.24 33.52
N ILE A 11 -9.78 -15.83 33.06
CA ILE A 11 -9.63 -15.27 31.72
C ILE A 11 -9.95 -16.44 30.80
N GLU A 12 -11.14 -16.44 30.20
CA GLU A 12 -11.51 -17.42 29.19
C GLU A 12 -10.66 -17.15 27.96
N HIS A 13 -9.47 -17.76 27.93
CA HIS A 13 -8.57 -17.66 26.80
C HIS A 13 -9.20 -18.40 25.62
N ARG A 14 -9.68 -17.66 24.64
CA ARG A 14 -10.17 -18.23 23.38
C ARG A 14 -9.03 -19.03 22.75
N ALA A 15 -9.33 -20.27 22.38
CA ALA A 15 -8.39 -21.10 21.66
C ALA A 15 -8.23 -20.59 20.22
N CYS A 16 -6.99 -20.64 19.71
CA CYS A 16 -6.70 -20.41 18.29
C CYS A 16 -7.23 -21.61 17.45
N ILE A 17 -6.71 -21.81 16.24
CA ILE A 17 -7.05 -22.94 15.36
C ILE A 17 -6.87 -24.31 16.05
N PRO A 18 -7.60 -25.36 15.59
CA PRO A 18 -7.42 -26.71 16.10
C PRO A 18 -5.95 -27.14 16.10
N ARG A 19 -5.50 -27.77 17.19
CA ARG A 19 -4.10 -28.19 17.44
C ARG A 19 -3.11 -27.06 17.77
N CYS A 20 -3.52 -25.79 17.77
CA CYS A 20 -2.73 -24.72 18.35
C CYS A 20 -2.93 -24.67 19.87
N LYS A 21 -1.84 -24.59 20.62
CA LYS A 21 -1.86 -24.49 22.10
C LYS A 21 -1.69 -23.05 22.62
N LEU A 22 -1.48 -22.09 21.72
CA LEU A 22 -1.27 -20.70 22.10
C LEU A 22 -2.62 -20.00 22.28
N PRO A 23 -2.78 -19.20 23.34
CA PRO A 23 -3.99 -18.43 23.55
C PRO A 23 -4.12 -17.33 22.48
N VAL A 24 -5.36 -16.99 22.13
CA VAL A 24 -5.65 -15.76 21.40
C VAL A 24 -5.52 -14.59 22.39
N PRO A 25 -4.68 -13.59 22.11
CA PRO A 25 -4.59 -12.40 22.94
C PRO A 25 -5.82 -11.50 22.69
N THR A 26 -6.22 -10.72 23.69
CA THR A 26 -7.41 -9.85 23.64
C THR A 26 -7.35 -8.88 22.45
N GLU A 27 -6.15 -8.46 22.08
CA GLU A 27 -5.84 -7.60 20.93
C GLU A 27 -6.25 -8.22 19.58
N LEU A 28 -6.40 -9.55 19.52
CA LEU A 28 -6.79 -10.31 18.33
C LEU A 28 -8.14 -11.02 18.50
N ASP A 29 -8.97 -10.62 19.48
CA ASP A 29 -10.28 -11.25 19.69
C ASP A 29 -11.19 -11.17 18.45
N SER A 30 -11.10 -10.08 17.68
CA SER A 30 -11.82 -9.90 16.42
C SER A 30 -11.42 -10.92 15.35
N VAL A 31 -10.16 -11.35 15.34
CA VAL A 31 -9.59 -12.28 14.35
C VAL A 31 -9.65 -13.74 14.84
N GLY A 32 -9.61 -13.95 16.16
CA GLY A 32 -9.64 -15.29 16.76
C GLY A 32 -8.37 -16.12 16.53
N LEU A 33 -7.24 -15.47 16.25
CA LEU A 33 -5.96 -16.12 16.01
C LEU A 33 -4.91 -15.70 17.05
N CYS A 34 -4.04 -16.61 17.45
CA CYS A 34 -2.86 -16.23 18.22
C CYS A 34 -1.90 -15.41 17.34
N VAL A 35 -1.00 -14.66 17.97
CA VAL A 35 -0.08 -13.76 17.25
C VAL A 35 0.66 -14.47 16.12
N HIS A 36 1.17 -15.68 16.37
CA HIS A 36 1.90 -16.45 15.37
C HIS A 36 1.03 -16.78 14.13
N HIS A 37 -0.19 -17.28 14.33
CA HIS A 37 -1.07 -17.65 13.21
C HIS A 37 -1.64 -16.42 12.50
N PHE A 38 -1.88 -15.33 13.23
CA PHE A 38 -2.24 -14.07 12.62
C PHE A 38 -1.12 -13.53 11.73
N THR A 39 0.12 -13.49 12.23
CA THR A 39 1.26 -13.03 11.43
C THR A 39 1.47 -13.89 10.19
N TRP A 40 1.36 -15.22 10.31
CA TRP A 40 1.42 -16.14 9.17
C TRP A 40 0.32 -15.89 8.14
N SER A 41 -0.93 -15.72 8.58
CA SER A 41 -2.03 -15.52 7.64
C SER A 41 -1.90 -14.19 6.87
N VAL A 42 -1.37 -13.15 7.52
CA VAL A 42 -1.05 -11.88 6.87
C VAL A 42 0.10 -12.05 5.86
N GLU A 43 1.13 -12.82 6.18
CA GLU A 43 2.23 -13.15 5.26
C GLU A 43 1.72 -13.86 4.00
N GLU A 44 0.86 -14.87 4.16
CA GLU A 44 0.22 -15.59 3.04
C GLU A 44 -0.66 -14.66 2.19
N ALA A 45 -1.48 -13.82 2.83
CA ALA A 45 -2.30 -12.84 2.14
C ALA A 45 -1.45 -11.83 1.35
N CYS A 46 -0.32 -11.37 1.92
CA CYS A 46 0.62 -10.49 1.22
C CYS A 46 1.21 -11.15 -0.03
N ALA A 47 1.62 -12.43 0.07
CA ALA A 47 2.16 -13.16 -1.07
C ALA A 47 1.13 -13.30 -2.21
N GLU A 48 -0.12 -13.60 -1.88
CA GLU A 48 -1.20 -13.67 -2.87
C GLU A 48 -1.53 -12.30 -3.47
N MET A 49 -1.59 -11.25 -2.64
CA MET A 49 -1.80 -9.88 -3.10
C MET A 49 -0.68 -9.42 -4.06
N HIS A 50 0.58 -9.74 -3.77
CA HIS A 50 1.71 -9.48 -4.67
C HIS A 50 1.53 -10.18 -6.02
N ARG A 51 1.08 -11.45 -6.03
CA ARG A 51 0.75 -12.15 -7.28
C ARG A 51 -0.35 -11.45 -8.06
N GLN A 52 -1.41 -11.00 -7.39
CA GLN A 52 -2.54 -10.30 -8.04
C GLN A 52 -2.11 -8.98 -8.68
N VAL A 53 -1.26 -8.20 -8.00
CA VAL A 53 -0.73 -6.93 -8.50
C VAL A 53 0.25 -7.17 -9.66
N ALA A 54 1.19 -8.11 -9.51
CA ALA A 54 2.18 -8.43 -10.53
C ALA A 54 1.53 -8.91 -11.84
N LEU A 55 0.46 -9.71 -11.74
CA LEU A 55 -0.29 -10.21 -12.90
C LEU A 55 -1.33 -9.21 -13.45
N ARG A 56 -1.43 -8.00 -12.86
CA ARG A 56 -2.47 -7.00 -13.18
C ARG A 56 -3.90 -7.56 -13.15
N LYS A 57 -4.15 -8.53 -12.27
CA LYS A 57 -5.44 -9.23 -12.14
C LYS A 57 -6.43 -8.53 -11.22
N ALA A 58 -5.98 -7.56 -10.42
CA ALA A 58 -6.83 -6.87 -9.47
C ALA A 58 -7.62 -5.72 -10.14
N THR A 59 -8.95 -5.79 -10.05
CA THR A 59 -9.86 -4.69 -10.42
C THR A 59 -9.68 -3.50 -9.47
N VAL A 60 -10.30 -2.35 -9.79
CA VAL A 60 -10.21 -1.15 -8.94
C VAL A 60 -10.83 -1.42 -7.56
N GLU A 61 -11.95 -2.12 -7.52
CA GLU A 61 -12.66 -2.51 -6.30
C GLU A 61 -11.76 -3.43 -5.46
N ARG A 62 -11.15 -4.43 -6.10
CA ARG A 62 -10.23 -5.36 -5.42
C ARG A 62 -9.01 -4.64 -4.85
N ARG A 63 -8.47 -3.65 -5.56
CA ARG A 63 -7.35 -2.83 -5.04
C ARG A 63 -7.74 -2.02 -3.83
N ALA A 64 -8.97 -1.47 -3.80
CA ALA A 64 -9.49 -0.77 -2.63
C ALA A 64 -9.65 -1.71 -1.42
N GLU A 65 -10.20 -2.92 -1.63
CA GLU A 65 -10.27 -3.96 -0.59
C GLU A 65 -8.88 -4.32 -0.04
N MET A 66 -7.91 -4.53 -0.94
CA MET A 66 -6.53 -4.84 -0.56
C MET A 66 -5.90 -3.71 0.24
N ALA A 67 -6.12 -2.44 -0.14
CA ALA A 67 -5.61 -1.28 0.58
C ALA A 67 -6.18 -1.19 1.99
N THR A 68 -7.50 -1.40 2.15
CA THR A 68 -8.16 -1.46 3.47
C THR A 68 -7.58 -2.58 4.32
N TYR A 69 -7.50 -3.80 3.77
CA TYR A 69 -6.94 -4.96 4.48
C TYR A 69 -5.50 -4.72 4.95
N VAL A 70 -4.64 -4.14 4.09
CA VAL A 70 -3.26 -3.79 4.44
C VAL A 70 -3.21 -2.79 5.59
N GLY A 71 -4.10 -1.78 5.59
CA GLY A 71 -4.20 -0.80 6.66
C GLY A 71 -4.63 -1.41 7.99
N GLU A 72 -5.68 -2.23 8.00
CA GLU A 72 -6.19 -2.91 9.19
C GLU A 72 -5.14 -3.86 9.80
N CYS A 73 -4.46 -4.65 8.96
CA CYS A 73 -3.40 -5.55 9.43
C CYS A 73 -2.23 -4.78 10.03
N ALA A 74 -1.82 -3.67 9.42
CA ALA A 74 -0.75 -2.83 9.95
C ALA A 74 -1.12 -2.25 11.33
N LEU A 75 -2.36 -1.82 11.52
CA LEU A 75 -2.85 -1.32 12.81
C LEU A 75 -2.87 -2.42 13.88
N LEU A 76 -3.36 -3.61 13.55
CA LEU A 76 -3.37 -4.75 14.47
C LEU A 76 -1.95 -5.17 14.87
N LEU A 77 -1.02 -5.27 13.90
CA LEU A 77 0.38 -5.57 14.19
C LEU A 77 1.02 -4.50 15.08
N ALA A 78 0.72 -3.22 14.85
CA ALA A 78 1.23 -2.13 15.66
C ALA A 78 0.71 -2.25 17.10
N HIS A 79 -0.60 -2.47 17.24
CA HIS A 79 -1.25 -2.66 18.53
C HIS A 79 -0.64 -3.84 19.32
N LEU A 80 -0.36 -4.97 18.65
CA LEU A 80 0.30 -6.12 19.27
C LEU A 80 1.71 -5.78 19.75
N THR A 81 2.51 -5.09 18.94
CA THR A 81 3.88 -4.72 19.32
C THR A 81 3.95 -3.69 20.44
N SER A 82 2.90 -2.87 20.61
CA SER A 82 2.83 -1.87 21.68
C SER A 82 2.30 -2.42 23.01
N ASN A 83 1.44 -3.44 22.98
CA ASN A 83 0.73 -3.91 24.19
C ASN A 83 1.24 -5.25 24.73
N LEU A 84 1.96 -6.03 23.93
CA LEU A 84 2.43 -7.36 24.33
C LEU A 84 3.95 -7.44 24.45
N CYS A 85 4.40 -8.16 25.48
CA CYS A 85 5.79 -8.60 25.61
C CYS A 85 6.05 -9.79 24.67
N LEU A 86 6.41 -9.51 23.43
CA LEU A 86 6.69 -10.53 22.42
C LEU A 86 8.14 -11.04 22.52
N SER A 87 8.36 -12.30 22.15
CA SER A 87 9.72 -12.82 21.95
C SER A 87 10.42 -12.11 20.80
N ASP A 88 11.76 -12.07 20.80
CA ASP A 88 12.51 -11.40 19.75
C ASP A 88 12.31 -12.04 18.37
N ASP A 89 12.11 -13.36 18.32
CA ASP A 89 11.73 -14.05 17.08
C ASP A 89 10.41 -13.55 16.52
N LEU A 90 9.43 -13.32 17.39
CA LEU A 90 8.11 -12.85 16.99
C LEU A 90 8.15 -11.36 16.59
N LYS A 91 8.92 -10.54 17.30
CA LYS A 91 9.18 -9.14 16.89
C LYS A 91 9.82 -9.09 15.51
N ARG A 92 10.87 -9.89 15.28
CA ARG A 92 11.54 -9.99 13.98
C ARG A 92 10.55 -10.36 12.89
N ARG A 93 9.70 -11.36 13.16
CA ARG A 93 8.67 -11.79 12.22
C ARG A 93 7.69 -10.68 11.89
N ILE A 94 7.13 -10.01 12.91
CA ILE A 94 6.20 -8.89 12.72
C ILE A 94 6.84 -7.76 11.92
N LEU A 95 8.11 -7.43 12.17
CA LEU A 95 8.84 -6.45 11.37
C LEU A 95 8.94 -6.86 9.89
N CYS A 96 9.25 -8.14 9.60
CA CYS A 96 9.22 -8.66 8.23
C CYS A 96 7.83 -8.57 7.60
N THR A 97 6.78 -8.82 8.37
CA THR A 97 5.38 -8.70 7.92
C THR A 97 5.01 -7.24 7.61
N PHE A 98 5.44 -6.28 8.45
CA PHE A 98 5.26 -4.84 8.17
C PHE A 98 5.91 -4.42 6.85
N LEU A 99 7.14 -4.86 6.60
CA LEU A 99 7.83 -4.59 5.33
C LEU A 99 7.08 -5.17 4.14
N SER A 100 6.51 -6.38 4.29
CA SER A 100 5.68 -7.02 3.26
C SER A 100 4.41 -6.21 2.97
N LEU A 101 3.72 -5.76 4.01
CA LEU A 101 2.53 -4.89 3.90
C LEU A 101 2.85 -3.56 3.24
N MET A 102 3.97 -2.92 3.61
CA MET A 102 4.43 -1.68 2.98
C MET A 102 4.70 -1.88 1.48
N ASN A 103 5.36 -2.97 1.12
CA ASN A 103 5.63 -3.30 -0.28
C ASN A 103 4.33 -3.57 -1.06
N VAL A 104 3.34 -4.26 -0.47
CA VAL A 104 2.01 -4.40 -1.11
C VAL A 104 1.40 -3.02 -1.37
N ARG A 105 1.40 -2.13 -0.37
CA ARG A 105 0.81 -0.78 -0.49
C ARG A 105 1.50 0.06 -1.56
N GLU A 106 2.82 0.10 -1.56
CA GLU A 106 3.59 0.82 -2.58
C GLU A 106 3.30 0.30 -3.99
N ASN A 107 3.18 -1.02 -4.16
CA ASN A 107 2.83 -1.60 -5.46
C ASN A 107 1.40 -1.29 -5.90
N LEU A 108 0.45 -1.19 -4.95
CA LEU A 108 -0.92 -0.76 -5.23
C LEU A 108 -0.96 0.70 -5.72
N GLU A 109 -0.17 1.58 -5.10
CA GLU A 109 -0.08 3.01 -5.46
C GLU A 109 0.66 3.23 -6.79
N ARG A 110 1.71 2.45 -7.05
CA ARG A 110 2.52 2.55 -8.27
C ARG A 110 1.80 1.99 -9.50
N ALA A 111 0.96 0.98 -9.34
CA ALA A 111 0.25 0.37 -10.46
C ALA A 111 -0.74 1.39 -11.06
N PRO A 112 -0.58 1.80 -12.34
CA PRO A 112 -1.37 2.88 -12.91
C PRO A 112 -2.86 2.59 -12.71
N ASN A 113 -3.54 3.48 -11.99
CA ASN A 113 -4.98 3.62 -12.08
C ASN A 113 -5.26 3.77 -13.57
N GLY A 114 -6.12 2.92 -14.12
CA GLY A 114 -6.35 2.83 -15.56
C GLY A 114 -7.01 4.08 -16.17
N HIS A 115 -6.41 5.25 -16.04
CA HIS A 115 -6.47 6.22 -17.10
C HIS A 115 -5.67 5.62 -18.25
N ALA A 116 -6.38 4.93 -19.14
CA ALA A 116 -5.92 4.82 -20.50
C ALA A 116 -5.44 6.23 -20.92
N PRO A 117 -4.29 6.37 -21.60
CA PRO A 117 -4.03 7.61 -22.30
C PRO A 117 -5.23 7.79 -23.20
N GLU A 118 -6.02 8.83 -22.92
CA GLU A 118 -7.09 9.26 -23.80
C GLU A 118 -6.45 9.29 -25.18
N LYS A 119 -6.81 8.32 -26.02
CA LYS A 119 -6.45 8.37 -27.43
C LYS A 119 -7.09 9.67 -27.87
N ARG A 120 -6.29 10.74 -27.96
CA ARG A 120 -6.68 11.92 -28.72
C ARG A 120 -6.96 11.38 -30.12
N VAL A 121 -8.22 11.11 -30.38
CA VAL A 121 -8.72 10.95 -31.74
C VAL A 121 -8.44 12.29 -32.36
N PHE A 122 -7.33 12.39 -33.11
CA PHE A 122 -7.16 13.46 -34.07
C PHE A 122 -8.34 13.33 -35.03
N ALA A 123 -9.35 14.16 -34.85
CA ALA A 123 -10.36 14.38 -35.88
C ALA A 123 -9.64 15.02 -37.08
N PRO A 124 -9.60 14.37 -38.26
CA PRO A 124 -9.14 15.01 -39.46
C PRO A 124 -10.28 15.88 -39.98
N GLY A 125 -10.09 17.19 -39.95
CA GLY A 125 -10.95 18.13 -40.67
C GLY A 125 -11.60 19.15 -39.76
N LEU A 126 -11.02 20.35 -39.78
CA LEU A 126 -11.64 21.56 -40.31
C LEU A 126 -10.63 22.69 -40.06
N PHE A 127 -9.92 23.08 -41.10
CA PHE A 127 -9.24 24.38 -41.15
C PHE A 127 -10.31 25.45 -41.38
N PRO A 128 -10.40 26.49 -40.55
CA PRO A 128 -10.85 27.79 -41.01
C PRO A 128 -9.60 28.63 -41.27
N THR A 129 -9.37 28.91 -42.55
CA THR A 129 -8.51 30.00 -42.99
C THR A 129 -8.96 31.31 -42.34
N SER A 130 -8.08 31.98 -41.61
CA SER A 130 -8.09 33.44 -41.61
C SER A 130 -6.71 33.99 -41.26
N ALA A 131 -6.29 34.91 -42.13
CA ALA A 131 -5.02 35.59 -42.15
C ALA A 131 -4.71 36.34 -40.85
N VAL A 132 -3.47 36.17 -40.37
CA VAL A 132 -2.70 37.27 -39.80
C VAL A 132 -1.28 37.13 -40.36
N VAL A 133 -0.92 38.04 -41.25
CA VAL A 133 0.46 38.26 -41.68
C VAL A 133 1.04 39.30 -40.72
N PRO A 134 2.03 39.00 -39.88
CA PRO A 134 2.89 40.03 -39.36
C PRO A 134 3.87 40.39 -40.49
N GLY A 135 3.74 41.62 -40.99
CA GLY A 135 4.79 42.26 -41.76
C GLY A 135 6.08 42.35 -40.93
N TRP A 136 7.10 42.99 -41.51
CA TRP A 136 8.50 43.03 -41.04
C TRP A 136 9.43 42.02 -41.73
N LEU A 137 9.48 42.15 -43.06
CA LEU A 137 10.72 41.98 -43.81
C LEU A 137 11.29 43.38 -44.07
N LYS A 138 12.35 43.77 -43.35
CA LYS A 138 13.42 44.69 -43.80
C LYS A 138 14.35 45.05 -42.64
N SER A 139 15.58 44.53 -42.68
CA SER A 139 16.78 45.36 -42.87
C SER A 139 18.02 44.46 -42.75
N GLU A 140 18.61 44.15 -43.90
CA GLU A 140 19.97 43.64 -44.00
C GLU A 140 20.99 44.78 -43.91
N SER A 141 22.19 44.40 -43.44
CA SER A 141 23.51 44.90 -43.87
C SER A 141 24.20 46.07 -43.13
N ASN A 142 25.33 45.66 -42.54
CA ASN A 142 26.69 46.24 -42.59
C ASN A 142 27.11 47.32 -41.58
N ALA A 143 28.04 46.92 -40.70
CA ALA A 143 29.44 47.35 -40.67
C ALA A 143 30.11 46.75 -39.40
N SER A 144 31.25 46.07 -39.49
CA SER A 144 32.53 46.77 -39.35
C SER A 144 33.72 45.94 -39.83
N VAL A 145 34.63 46.68 -40.46
CA VAL A 145 35.90 46.34 -41.09
C VAL A 145 37.04 46.19 -40.08
N GLY A 146 38.04 45.38 -40.42
CA GLY A 146 39.42 45.40 -39.88
C GLY A 146 40.05 44.01 -39.92
N SER A 147 40.60 43.50 -41.01
CA SER A 147 41.82 43.88 -41.77
C SER A 147 43.14 43.44 -41.13
N GLN A 148 43.75 42.42 -41.77
CA GLN A 148 45.19 42.16 -41.98
C GLN A 148 46.03 41.80 -40.74
N GLY A 149 46.98 40.85 -40.79
CA GLY A 149 47.53 40.03 -41.86
C GLY A 149 48.56 39.08 -41.24
#